data_AF-A0A7S2V482-F1
#
_entry.id   AF-A0A7S2V482-F1
#
_cell.length_a   1.000
_cell.length_b   1.000
_cell.length_c   1.000
_cell.angle_alpha   90.00
_cell.angle_beta   90.00
_cell.angle_gamma   90.00
#
_symmetry.space_group_name_H-M   'P 1'
#
loop_
_entity.id
_entity.type
_entity.pdbx_description
1 polymer ?
#
loop_
_entity_poly.entity_id
_entity_poly.type
_entity_poly.pdbx_seq_one_letter_code
_entity_poly.pdbx_strand_id
1 'polypeptide(L)'
;LKYLWKNTQHRSSFRRISMDTGEFVRFANGLLNETNSLVASVMEKLPEIRSIQQSMKNVVEWLGYDEQRRGEIRERLAEAERGVTSSLLLCNETVHMVWYLTSDADIRGPFLLPQLLPRMASMLMAVLYHLLGTKGLEIKVENPEQYNFHPKDMLLEVCATCCHFAGHQEVIEALAESGYFKEGLLTKAAATVKRLGGGGG
;
A
#
# COMPACT_ATOMS: atom_id res chain seq x y z
N LEU A 1 -4.89 -8.12 -16.22
CA LEU A 1 -5.30 -8.37 -14.81
C LEU A 1 -6.59 -7.61 -14.44
N LYS A 2 -6.74 -6.30 -14.74
CA LYS A 2 -8.03 -5.55 -14.60
C LYS A 2 -9.26 -6.19 -15.29
N TYR A 3 -9.08 -6.88 -16.41
CA TYR A 3 -10.18 -7.50 -17.18
C TYR A 3 -10.65 -8.86 -16.65
N LEU A 4 -9.92 -9.48 -15.72
CA LEU A 4 -10.30 -10.78 -15.16
C LEU A 4 -11.16 -10.66 -13.89
N TRP A 5 -11.53 -9.47 -13.40
CA TRP A 5 -12.09 -9.37 -12.02
C TRP A 5 -13.40 -8.63 -11.84
N LYS A 6 -13.93 -7.99 -12.89
CA LYS A 6 -15.27 -7.39 -12.83
C LYS A 6 -16.41 -8.41 -12.98
N ASN A 7 -16.11 -9.71 -13.09
CA ASN A 7 -17.10 -10.73 -13.43
C ASN A 7 -17.24 -11.74 -12.28
N THR A 8 -18.47 -11.97 -11.81
CA THR A 8 -18.84 -12.95 -10.78
C THR A 8 -18.36 -14.37 -11.09
N GLN A 9 -18.12 -14.67 -12.38
CA GLN A 9 -17.53 -15.91 -12.89
C GLN A 9 -16.09 -16.19 -12.39
N HIS A 10 -15.36 -15.18 -11.89
CA HIS A 10 -13.99 -15.38 -11.41
C HIS A 10 -13.90 -15.76 -9.93
N ARG A 11 -14.95 -15.57 -9.12
CA ARG A 11 -15.03 -16.14 -7.76
C ARG A 11 -14.97 -17.67 -7.77
N SER A 12 -15.56 -18.30 -8.79
CA SER A 12 -15.44 -19.76 -8.99
C SER A 12 -14.02 -20.19 -9.38
N SER A 13 -13.32 -19.42 -10.23
CA SER A 13 -11.91 -19.69 -10.59
C SER A 13 -10.98 -19.46 -9.39
N PHE A 14 -11.12 -18.30 -8.74
CA PHE A 14 -11.08 -18.04 -7.30
C PHE A 14 -10.85 -19.24 -6.39
N ARG A 15 -12.02 -19.76 -6.02
CA ARG A 15 -12.28 -20.88 -5.15
C ARG A 15 -11.61 -22.16 -5.66
N ARG A 16 -11.57 -22.38 -6.97
CA ARG A 16 -10.88 -23.54 -7.54
C ARG A 16 -9.36 -23.46 -7.36
N ILE A 17 -8.77 -22.27 -7.47
CA ILE A 17 -7.34 -22.07 -7.21
C ILE A 17 -7.05 -22.13 -5.71
N SER A 18 -7.93 -21.60 -4.85
CA SER A 18 -7.75 -21.75 -3.39
C SER A 18 -7.90 -23.19 -2.90
N MET A 19 -8.58 -24.06 -3.66
CA MET A 19 -8.59 -25.51 -3.44
C MET A 19 -7.26 -26.20 -3.80
N ASP A 20 -6.44 -25.59 -4.67
CA ASP A 20 -5.06 -26.00 -4.92
C ASP A 20 -4.10 -25.17 -4.07
N THR A 21 -3.80 -25.71 -2.89
CA THR A 21 -2.96 -25.04 -1.90
C THR A 21 -1.59 -24.63 -2.45
N GLY A 22 -1.00 -25.39 -3.38
CA GLY A 22 0.32 -25.11 -3.93
C GLY A 22 0.31 -23.88 -4.85
N GLU A 23 -0.63 -23.87 -5.79
CA GLU A 23 -0.79 -22.76 -6.73
C GLU A 23 -1.21 -21.46 -6.03
N PHE A 24 -2.12 -21.57 -5.05
CA PHE A 24 -2.53 -20.43 -4.24
C PHE A 24 -1.35 -19.83 -3.47
N VAL A 25 -0.53 -20.67 -2.82
CA VAL A 25 0.65 -20.21 -2.08
C VAL A 25 1.61 -19.47 -2.98
N ARG A 26 1.89 -19.98 -4.18
CA ARG A 26 2.79 -19.31 -5.14
C ARG A 26 2.24 -17.94 -5.54
N PHE A 27 0.95 -17.88 -5.86
CA PHE A 27 0.27 -16.65 -6.22
C PHE A 27 0.28 -15.63 -5.07
N ALA A 28 -0.12 -16.03 -3.87
CA ALA A 28 -0.16 -15.17 -2.69
C ALA A 28 1.24 -14.64 -2.35
N ASN A 29 2.28 -15.47 -2.43
CA ASN A 29 3.66 -15.01 -2.26
C ASN A 29 4.05 -13.91 -3.25
N GLY A 30 3.71 -14.08 -4.53
CA GLY A 30 3.94 -13.07 -5.56
C GLY A 30 3.23 -11.76 -5.23
N LEU A 31 1.94 -11.84 -4.89
CA LEU A 31 1.12 -10.68 -4.53
C LEU A 31 1.65 -9.93 -3.31
N LEU A 32 2.00 -10.64 -2.24
CA LEU A 32 2.52 -10.05 -1.00
C LEU A 32 3.89 -9.40 -1.22
N ASN A 33 4.77 -10.01 -2.03
CA ASN A 33 6.06 -9.43 -2.38
C ASN A 33 5.90 -8.17 -3.23
N GLU A 34 5.07 -8.24 -4.28
CA GLU A 34 4.80 -7.11 -5.15
C GLU A 34 4.26 -5.93 -4.34
N THR A 35 3.32 -6.18 -3.43
CA THR A 35 2.76 -5.14 -2.55
C THR A 35 3.86 -4.48 -1.70
N ASN A 36 4.73 -5.26 -1.05
CA ASN A 36 5.82 -4.71 -0.25
C ASN A 36 6.80 -3.87 -1.08
N SER A 37 7.21 -4.37 -2.25
CA SER A 37 8.12 -3.66 -3.15
C SER A 37 7.52 -2.35 -3.66
N LEU A 38 6.24 -2.36 -4.04
CA LEU A 38 5.53 -1.16 -4.51
C LEU A 38 5.38 -0.14 -3.39
N VAL A 39 4.92 -0.54 -2.20
CA VAL A 39 4.76 0.34 -1.04
C VAL A 39 6.09 0.98 -0.65
N ALA A 40 7.17 0.20 -0.56
CA ALA A 40 8.49 0.74 -0.25
C ALA A 40 8.95 1.76 -1.31
N SER A 41 8.80 1.43 -2.60
CA SER A 41 9.23 2.30 -3.71
C SER A 41 8.46 3.63 -3.75
N VAL A 42 7.13 3.60 -3.60
CA VAL A 42 6.34 4.85 -3.64
C VAL A 42 6.61 5.74 -2.43
N MET A 43 6.86 5.13 -1.27
CA MET A 43 7.14 5.85 -0.02
C MET A 43 8.54 6.46 0.02
N GLU A 44 9.45 5.99 -0.82
CA GLU A 44 10.75 6.60 -1.08
C GLU A 44 10.66 7.75 -2.11
N LYS A 45 9.92 7.55 -3.20
CA LYS A 45 9.80 8.52 -4.31
C LYS A 45 8.95 9.74 -3.98
N LEU A 46 7.87 9.60 -3.22
CA LEU A 46 6.97 10.73 -2.90
C LEU A 46 7.70 11.86 -2.14
N PRO A 47 8.55 11.60 -1.12
CA PRO A 47 9.41 12.61 -0.52
C PRO A 47 10.37 13.29 -1.51
N GLU A 48 10.92 12.55 -2.47
CA GLU A 48 11.81 13.10 -3.49
C GLU A 48 11.08 14.12 -4.38
N ILE A 49 9.91 13.74 -4.91
CA ILE A 49 9.05 14.62 -5.72
C ILE A 49 8.75 15.89 -4.95
N ARG A 50 8.34 15.77 -3.68
CA ARG A 50 8.06 16.93 -2.83
C ARG A 50 9.27 17.83 -2.67
N SER A 51 10.45 17.26 -2.44
CA SER A 51 11.70 18.03 -2.30
C SER A 51 12.03 18.82 -3.57
N ILE A 52 11.86 18.21 -4.73
CA ILE A 52 12.04 18.89 -6.03
C ILE A 52 11.01 20.00 -6.21
N GLN A 53 9.73 19.75 -5.93
CA GLN A 53 8.68 20.77 -6.00
C GLN A 53 8.96 21.95 -5.06
N GLN A 54 9.50 21.69 -3.86
CA GLN A 54 9.87 22.73 -2.90
C GLN A 54 11.05 23.58 -3.38
N SER A 55 12.09 22.98 -3.98
CA SER A 55 13.22 23.75 -4.51
C SER A 55 12.80 24.65 -5.68
N MET A 56 11.88 24.18 -6.52
CA MET A 56 11.31 24.97 -7.62
C MET A 56 10.46 26.16 -7.14
N LYS A 57 9.94 26.12 -5.91
CA LYS A 57 9.17 27.23 -5.31
C LYS A 57 10.05 28.29 -4.66
N ASN A 58 11.30 27.99 -4.35
CA ASN A 58 12.24 28.99 -3.87
C ASN A 58 12.65 29.89 -5.04
N VAL A 59 11.88 30.94 -5.30
CA VAL A 59 12.05 31.81 -6.47
C VAL A 59 13.46 32.39 -6.57
N VAL A 60 14.09 32.71 -5.44
CA VAL A 60 15.45 33.26 -5.40
C VAL A 60 16.48 32.25 -5.90
N GLU A 61 16.47 31.02 -5.35
CA GLU A 61 17.37 29.95 -5.80
C GLU A 61 17.04 29.48 -7.23
N TRP A 62 15.75 29.35 -7.54
CA TRP A 62 15.27 28.88 -8.83
C TRP A 62 15.65 29.82 -9.98
N LEU A 63 15.56 31.13 -9.77
CA LEU A 63 16.00 32.13 -10.76
C LEU A 63 17.52 32.27 -10.84
N GLY A 64 18.25 31.80 -9.82
CA GLY A 64 19.71 31.75 -9.82
C GLY A 64 20.30 30.62 -10.67
N TYR A 65 19.51 29.60 -11.02
CA TYR A 65 19.93 28.54 -11.94
C TYR A 65 19.86 28.97 -13.41
N ASP A 66 20.82 28.50 -14.21
CA ASP A 66 20.75 28.63 -15.67
C ASP A 66 19.64 27.76 -16.28
N GLU A 67 19.32 27.98 -17.56
CA GLU A 67 18.23 27.25 -18.21
C GLU A 67 18.51 25.74 -18.32
N GLN A 68 19.77 25.33 -18.49
CA GLN A 68 20.13 23.93 -18.57
C GLN A 68 19.80 23.21 -17.25
N ARG A 69 20.21 23.79 -16.12
CA ARG A 69 19.97 23.23 -14.79
C ARG A 69 18.49 23.20 -14.44
N ARG A 70 17.73 24.24 -14.82
CA ARG A 70 16.27 24.23 -14.68
C ARG A 70 15.61 23.15 -15.53
N GLY A 71 16.13 22.91 -16.74
CA GLY A 71 15.72 21.81 -17.61
C GLY A 71 15.92 20.44 -16.96
N GLU A 72 17.11 20.16 -16.45
CA GLU A 72 17.45 18.91 -15.75
C GLU A 72 16.53 18.64 -14.56
N ILE A 73 16.23 19.68 -13.75
CA ILE A 73 15.35 19.54 -12.58
C ILE A 73 13.91 19.22 -13.01
N ARG A 74 13.40 19.87 -14.06
CA ARG A 74 12.06 19.60 -14.60
C ARG A 74 11.96 18.18 -15.18
N GLU A 75 12.99 17.73 -15.89
CA GLU A 75 13.03 16.37 -16.45
C GLU A 75 13.04 15.32 -15.34
N ARG A 76 13.88 15.50 -14.31
CA ARG A 76 13.93 14.63 -13.13
C ARG A 76 12.59 14.57 -12.40
N LEU A 77 11.94 15.72 -12.22
CA LEU A 77 10.60 15.78 -11.65
C LEU A 77 9.61 14.96 -12.48
N ALA A 78 9.57 15.20 -13.80
CA ALA A 78 8.63 14.53 -14.68
C ALA A 78 8.85 13.01 -14.74
N GLU A 79 10.10 12.55 -14.68
CA GLU A 79 10.43 11.12 -14.58
C GLU A 79 9.96 10.52 -13.25
N ALA A 80 10.27 11.17 -12.13
CA ALA A 80 9.84 10.73 -10.81
C ALA A 80 8.31 10.66 -10.71
N GLU A 81 7.60 11.67 -11.23
CA GLU A 81 6.14 11.73 -11.25
C GLU A 81 5.52 10.62 -12.11
N ARG A 82 6.04 10.35 -13.31
CA ARG A 82 5.58 9.22 -14.13
C ARG A 82 5.81 7.89 -13.43
N GLY A 83 6.99 7.72 -12.83
CA GLY A 83 7.36 6.50 -12.12
C GLY A 83 6.49 6.24 -10.89
N VAL A 84 6.21 7.27 -10.08
CA VAL A 84 5.38 7.10 -8.88
C VAL A 84 3.92 6.84 -9.24
N THR A 85 3.40 7.48 -10.30
CA THR A 85 2.00 7.33 -10.74
C THR A 85 1.70 5.89 -11.14
N SER A 86 2.59 5.27 -11.92
CA SER A 86 2.41 3.88 -12.36
C SER A 86 2.56 2.90 -11.20
N SER A 87 3.54 3.11 -10.32
CA SER A 87 3.72 2.29 -9.12
C SER A 87 2.55 2.40 -8.16
N LEU A 88 2.00 3.59 -7.93
CA LEU A 88 0.85 3.79 -7.04
C LEU A 88 -0.42 3.14 -7.59
N LEU A 89 -0.66 3.22 -8.90
CA LEU A 89 -1.76 2.50 -9.54
C LEU A 89 -1.71 1.01 -9.22
N LEU A 90 -0.55 0.38 -9.39
CA LEU A 90 -0.37 -1.04 -9.08
C LEU A 90 -0.45 -1.31 -7.58
N CYS A 91 0.13 -0.44 -6.75
CA CYS A 91 0.14 -0.56 -5.30
C CYS A 91 -1.29 -0.61 -4.73
N ASN A 92 -2.16 0.28 -5.20
CA ASN A 92 -3.57 0.29 -4.81
C ASN A 92 -4.25 -1.03 -5.21
N GLU A 93 -4.04 -1.50 -6.43
CA GLU A 93 -4.65 -2.74 -6.92
C GLU A 93 -4.17 -3.98 -6.15
N THR A 94 -2.89 -4.04 -5.77
CA THR A 94 -2.36 -5.19 -5.01
C THR A 94 -2.87 -5.19 -3.57
N VAL A 95 -2.94 -4.03 -2.90
CA VAL A 95 -3.55 -3.91 -1.56
C VAL A 95 -5.03 -4.29 -1.62
N HIS A 96 -5.77 -3.75 -2.58
CA HIS A 96 -7.18 -4.07 -2.80
C HIS A 96 -7.40 -5.57 -3.03
N MET A 97 -6.53 -6.22 -3.80
CA MET A 97 -6.62 -7.64 -4.08
C MET A 97 -6.44 -8.49 -2.82
N VAL A 98 -5.49 -8.13 -1.94
CA VAL A 98 -5.32 -8.84 -0.65
C VAL A 98 -6.56 -8.67 0.23
N TRP A 99 -7.09 -7.44 0.34
CA TRP A 99 -8.32 -7.19 1.08
C TRP A 99 -9.50 -7.99 0.51
N TYR A 100 -9.68 -7.97 -0.80
CA TYR A 100 -10.77 -8.66 -1.47
C TYR A 100 -10.69 -10.18 -1.25
N LEU A 101 -9.52 -10.80 -1.43
CA LEU A 101 -9.35 -12.24 -1.24
C LEU A 101 -9.60 -12.65 0.21
N THR A 102 -9.12 -11.86 1.17
CA THR A 102 -9.32 -12.14 2.59
C THR A 102 -10.74 -11.80 3.06
N SER A 103 -11.57 -11.11 2.28
CA SER A 103 -12.98 -10.90 2.63
C SER A 103 -13.81 -12.19 2.48
N ASP A 104 -13.42 -13.10 1.58
CA ASP A 104 -14.11 -14.38 1.34
C ASP A 104 -13.63 -15.45 2.33
N ALA A 105 -14.55 -15.99 3.13
CA ALA A 105 -14.24 -16.99 4.16
C ALA A 105 -13.62 -18.28 3.57
N ASP A 106 -14.00 -18.66 2.35
CA ASP A 106 -13.50 -19.86 1.68
C ASP A 106 -12.09 -19.68 1.11
N ILE A 107 -11.58 -18.44 1.09
CA ILE A 107 -10.24 -18.07 0.59
C ILE A 107 -9.31 -17.64 1.73
N ARG A 108 -9.83 -17.23 2.88
CA ARG A 108 -9.04 -16.85 4.06
C ARG A 108 -8.16 -17.97 4.61
N GLY A 109 -8.69 -19.19 4.67
CA GLY A 109 -8.00 -20.34 5.30
C GLY A 109 -6.56 -20.53 4.82
N PRO A 110 -6.30 -20.57 3.49
CA PRO A 110 -4.96 -20.63 2.94
C PRO A 110 -3.97 -19.57 3.44
N PHE A 111 -4.40 -18.35 3.76
CA PHE A 111 -3.49 -17.31 4.30
C PHE A 111 -2.98 -17.62 5.72
N LEU A 112 -3.63 -18.53 6.45
CA LEU A 112 -3.23 -18.98 7.78
C LEU A 112 -2.13 -20.06 7.74
N LEU A 113 -1.77 -20.55 6.55
CA LEU A 113 -0.71 -21.54 6.42
C LEU A 113 0.63 -20.99 6.94
N PRO A 114 1.46 -21.80 7.63
CA PRO A 114 2.71 -21.34 8.24
C PRO A 114 3.67 -20.60 7.29
N GLN A 115 3.64 -20.92 6.00
CA GLN A 115 4.46 -20.29 4.96
C GLN A 115 3.92 -18.95 4.43
N LEU A 116 2.63 -18.64 4.65
CA LEU A 116 2.00 -17.40 4.19
C LEU A 116 1.71 -16.44 5.34
N LEU A 117 1.30 -16.95 6.50
CA LEU A 117 0.86 -16.14 7.63
C LEU A 117 1.89 -15.07 8.04
N PRO A 118 3.18 -15.40 8.29
CA PRO A 118 4.18 -14.39 8.65
C PRO A 118 4.40 -13.36 7.55
N ARG A 119 4.27 -13.76 6.28
CA ARG A 119 4.46 -12.87 5.13
C ARG A 119 3.31 -11.89 4.98
N MET A 120 2.07 -12.38 5.14
CA MET A 120 0.88 -11.54 5.13
C MET A 120 0.94 -10.55 6.28
N ALA A 121 1.23 -11.03 7.50
CA ALA A 121 1.34 -10.17 8.67
C ALA A 121 2.42 -9.10 8.49
N SER A 122 3.60 -9.48 7.98
CA SER A 122 4.68 -8.55 7.67
C SER A 122 4.28 -7.51 6.61
N MET A 123 3.57 -7.94 5.55
CA MET A 123 3.07 -7.02 4.52
C MET A 123 2.07 -6.01 5.10
N LEU A 124 1.05 -6.47 5.84
CA LEU A 124 0.06 -5.58 6.46
C LEU A 124 0.73 -4.56 7.38
N MET A 125 1.66 -5.01 8.22
CA MET A 125 2.42 -4.12 9.11
C MET A 125 3.31 -3.15 8.34
N ALA A 126 3.95 -3.58 7.25
CA ALA A 126 4.73 -2.70 6.38
C ALA A 126 3.87 -1.57 5.80
N VAL A 127 2.69 -1.90 5.25
CA VAL A 127 1.79 -0.89 4.69
C VAL A 127 1.33 0.10 5.76
N LEU A 128 0.92 -0.37 6.93
CA LEU A 128 0.54 0.52 8.04
C LEU A 128 1.71 1.40 8.50
N TYR A 129 2.90 0.80 8.66
CA TYR A 129 4.10 1.52 9.06
C TYR A 129 4.45 2.64 8.09
N HIS A 130 4.38 2.36 6.79
CA HIS A 130 4.68 3.35 5.77
C HIS A 130 3.62 4.45 5.66
N LEU A 131 2.33 4.11 5.73
CA LEU A 131 1.23 5.08 5.65
C LEU A 131 1.13 5.97 6.90
N LEU A 132 1.37 5.40 8.09
CA LEU A 132 1.17 6.08 9.37
C LEU A 132 2.47 6.53 10.03
N GLY A 133 3.62 6.11 9.50
CA GLY A 133 4.93 6.53 9.96
C GLY A 133 5.11 8.04 9.86
N THR A 134 6.16 8.55 10.49
CA THR A 134 6.48 9.99 10.52
C THR A 134 6.52 10.61 9.11
N LYS A 135 6.93 9.84 8.10
CA LYS A 135 6.93 10.26 6.69
C LYS A 135 5.54 10.20 6.03
N GLY A 136 4.72 9.17 6.29
CA GLY A 136 3.45 8.92 5.57
C GLY A 136 2.37 9.99 5.75
N LEU A 137 2.20 10.51 6.96
CA LEU A 137 1.26 11.61 7.25
C LEU A 137 1.79 12.99 6.84
N GLU A 138 3.11 13.11 6.69
CA GLU A 138 3.77 14.36 6.32
C GLU A 138 3.94 14.53 4.81
N ILE A 139 3.80 13.45 4.02
CA ILE A 139 3.80 13.48 2.55
C ILE A 139 2.55 14.22 2.06
N LYS A 140 2.60 15.55 2.15
CA LYS A 140 1.76 16.48 1.40
C LYS A 140 2.45 16.75 0.08
N VAL A 141 2.47 15.75 -0.81
CA VAL A 141 2.77 16.03 -2.23
C VAL A 141 1.62 16.84 -2.78
N GLU A 142 1.91 17.78 -3.66
CA GLU A 142 0.86 18.54 -4.33
C GLU A 142 0.04 17.62 -5.23
N ASN A 143 -1.28 17.81 -5.24
CA ASN A 143 -2.22 17.07 -6.06
C ASN A 143 -2.05 15.54 -6.00
N PRO A 144 -2.17 14.89 -4.82
CA PRO A 144 -1.94 13.45 -4.66
C PRO A 144 -2.78 12.58 -5.61
N GLU A 145 -3.99 13.05 -5.96
CA GLU A 145 -4.89 12.43 -6.93
C GLU A 145 -4.25 12.25 -8.32
N GLN A 146 -3.37 13.17 -8.74
CA GLN A 146 -2.71 13.09 -10.04
C GLN A 146 -1.78 11.88 -10.15
N TYR A 147 -1.34 11.35 -9.00
CA TYR A 147 -0.49 10.17 -8.91
C TYR A 147 -1.28 8.89 -8.58
N ASN A 148 -2.62 8.95 -8.51
CA ASN A 148 -3.47 7.90 -7.94
C ASN A 148 -3.12 7.58 -6.48
N PHE A 149 -2.66 8.55 -5.69
CA PHE A 149 -2.32 8.28 -4.30
C PHE A 149 -3.58 8.35 -3.42
N HIS A 150 -4.11 7.18 -3.03
CA HIS A 150 -5.29 7.05 -2.18
C HIS A 150 -4.94 6.42 -0.82
N PRO A 151 -4.11 7.08 0.03
CA PRO A 151 -3.61 6.48 1.27
C PRO A 151 -4.70 6.16 2.29
N LYS A 152 -5.84 6.86 2.21
CA LYS A 152 -7.00 6.61 3.07
C LYS A 152 -7.65 5.26 2.75
N ASP A 153 -7.84 4.98 1.46
CA ASP A 153 -8.47 3.74 1.01
C ASP A 153 -7.56 2.55 1.29
N MET A 154 -6.25 2.68 1.00
CA MET A 154 -5.26 1.67 1.36
C MET A 154 -5.26 1.38 2.87
N LEU A 155 -5.32 2.42 3.71
CA LEU A 155 -5.37 2.25 5.17
C LEU A 155 -6.63 1.49 5.59
N LEU A 156 -7.78 1.84 5.04
CA LEU A 156 -9.06 1.18 5.34
C LEU A 156 -9.02 -0.30 4.95
N GLU A 157 -8.53 -0.62 3.76
CA GLU A 157 -8.41 -1.99 3.26
C GLU A 157 -7.45 -2.84 4.09
N VAL A 158 -6.31 -2.29 4.49
CA VAL A 158 -5.34 -2.99 5.35
C VAL A 158 -5.91 -3.23 6.74
N CYS A 159 -6.55 -2.23 7.34
CA CYS A 159 -7.21 -2.40 8.64
C CYS A 159 -8.37 -3.41 8.57
N ALA A 160 -9.20 -3.35 7.52
CA ALA A 160 -10.27 -4.33 7.30
C ALA A 160 -9.71 -5.74 7.11
N THR A 161 -8.58 -5.88 6.40
CA THR A 161 -7.87 -7.16 6.26
C THR A 161 -7.43 -7.70 7.62
N CYS A 162 -6.85 -6.88 8.49
CA CYS A 162 -6.55 -7.30 9.87
C CYS A 162 -7.82 -7.77 10.61
N CYS A 163 -8.95 -7.06 10.44
CA CYS A 163 -10.22 -7.44 11.05
C CYS A 163 -10.79 -8.77 10.52
N HIS A 164 -10.54 -9.14 9.26
CA HIS A 164 -10.96 -10.44 8.70
C HIS A 164 -10.38 -11.64 9.47
N PHE A 165 -9.28 -11.41 10.20
CA PHE A 165 -8.54 -12.41 10.97
C PHE A 165 -8.55 -12.15 12.48
N ALA A 166 -9.33 -11.20 13.00
CA ALA A 166 -9.27 -10.80 14.41
C ALA A 166 -9.58 -11.93 15.42
N GLY A 167 -10.22 -13.02 14.99
CA GLY A 167 -10.47 -14.21 15.81
C GLY A 167 -9.34 -15.24 15.83
N HIS A 168 -8.25 -15.01 15.10
CA HIS A 168 -7.11 -15.92 14.97
C HIS A 168 -5.93 -15.42 15.80
N GLN A 169 -5.66 -16.10 16.92
CA GLN A 169 -4.59 -15.73 17.84
C GLN A 169 -3.20 -15.79 17.17
N GLU A 170 -2.99 -16.78 16.31
CA GLU A 170 -1.78 -16.95 15.52
C GLU A 170 -1.50 -15.76 14.59
N VAL A 171 -2.56 -15.06 14.14
CA VAL A 171 -2.41 -13.85 13.32
C VAL A 171 -1.97 -12.68 14.18
N ILE A 172 -2.52 -12.54 15.39
CA ILE A 172 -2.13 -11.48 16.33
C ILE A 172 -0.64 -11.61 16.67
N GLU A 173 -0.19 -12.84 16.94
CA GLU A 173 1.22 -13.16 17.20
C GLU A 173 2.11 -12.80 15.99
N ALA A 174 1.75 -13.25 14.79
CA ALA A 174 2.51 -12.95 13.58
C ALA A 174 2.58 -11.43 13.27
N LEU A 175 1.53 -10.65 13.56
CA LEU A 175 1.55 -9.20 13.41
C LEU A 175 2.50 -8.54 14.41
N ALA A 176 2.52 -9.03 15.66
CA ALA A 176 3.41 -8.52 16.71
C ALA A 176 4.89 -8.87 16.46
N GLU A 177 5.16 -10.02 15.83
CA GLU A 177 6.51 -10.46 15.45
C GLU A 177 7.07 -9.75 14.19
N SER A 178 6.22 -9.02 13.46
CA SER A 178 6.67 -8.27 12.28
C SER A 178 7.74 -7.23 12.65
N GLY A 179 8.82 -7.16 11.88
CA GLY A 179 9.85 -6.11 12.04
C GLY A 179 9.34 -4.68 11.86
N TYR A 180 8.17 -4.51 11.23
CA TYR A 180 7.49 -3.21 11.06
C TYR A 180 6.59 -2.85 12.24
N PHE A 181 6.30 -3.80 13.14
CA PHE A 181 5.54 -3.52 14.35
C PHE A 181 6.28 -2.51 15.22
N LYS A 182 5.54 -1.49 15.66
CA LYS A 182 5.99 -0.48 16.62
C LYS A 182 4.87 -0.26 17.61
N GLU A 183 5.24 -0.04 18.87
CA GLU A 183 4.28 0.30 19.91
C GLU A 183 3.43 1.51 19.48
N GLY A 184 2.11 1.39 19.62
CA GLY A 184 1.15 2.41 19.22
C GLY A 184 0.81 2.49 17.73
N LEU A 185 1.47 1.74 16.83
CA LEU A 185 1.15 1.76 15.39
C LEU A 185 -0.31 1.37 15.11
N LEU A 186 -0.77 0.25 15.67
CA LEU A 186 -2.15 -0.21 15.52
C LEU A 186 -3.15 0.74 16.18
N THR A 187 -2.81 1.31 17.34
CA THR A 187 -3.63 2.32 18.01
C THR A 187 -3.79 3.57 17.14
N LYS A 188 -2.71 4.03 16.51
CA LYS A 188 -2.71 5.14 15.56
C LYS A 188 -3.54 4.83 14.32
N ALA A 189 -3.45 3.60 13.81
CA ALA A 189 -4.26 3.14 12.68
C ALA A 189 -5.76 3.21 13.03
N ALA A 190 -6.16 2.61 14.16
CA ALA A 190 -7.54 2.62 14.64
C ALA A 190 -8.07 4.05 14.85
N ALA A 191 -7.29 4.92 15.49
CA ALA A 191 -7.66 6.33 15.68
C ALA A 191 -7.83 7.08 14.36
N THR A 192 -6.95 6.82 13.39
CA THR A 192 -7.01 7.46 12.07
C THR A 192 -8.25 7.00 11.30
N VAL A 193 -8.53 5.70 11.27
CA VAL A 193 -9.73 5.13 10.63
C VAL A 193 -11.01 5.67 11.27
N LYS A 194 -11.07 5.74 12.61
CA LYS A 194 -12.23 6.31 13.33
C LYS A 194 -12.50 7.76 12.91
N ARG A 195 -11.46 8.57 12.74
CA ARG A 195 -11.59 9.96 12.28
C ARG A 195 -12.08 10.04 10.83
N LEU A 196 -11.64 9.14 9.96
CA LEU A 196 -12.11 9.08 8.57
C LEU A 196 -13.60 8.72 8.49
N GLY A 197 -14.06 7.78 9.31
CA GLY A 197 -15.48 7.39 9.37
C GLY A 197 -16.40 8.42 10.02
N GLY A 198 -15.88 9.26 10.93
CA GLY A 198 -16.67 10.30 11.61
C GLY A 198 -16.79 11.64 10.86
N GLY A 199 -16.08 11.82 9.75
CA GLY A 199 -16.06 13.07 8.97
C GLY A 199 -17.02 13.11 7.78
N GLY A 200 -17.93 12.14 7.67
CA GLY A 200 -18.90 12.01 6.58
C GLY A 200 -20.34 12.34 6.99
N GLY A 201 -20.53 13.40 7.79
CA GLY A 201 -21.84 13.95 8.17
C GLY A 201 -21.91 15.42 7.82
#